data_AF-A0A7K0LWN2-F1
#
_entry.id   AF-A0A7K0LWN2-F1
#
_cell.length_a   1.000
_cell.length_b   1.000
_cell.length_c   1.000
_cell.angle_alpha   90.00
_cell.angle_beta   90.00
_cell.angle_gamma   90.00
#
_symmetry.space_group_name_H-M   'P 1'
#
loop_
_entity.id
_entity.type
_entity.pdbx_description
1 polymer ?
#
loop_
_entity_poly.entity_id
_entity_poly.type
_entity_poly.pdbx_seq_one_letter_code
_entity_poly.pdbx_strand_id
1 'polypeptide(L)' 'MSIIRHSDLAVSPWANGAGTTRQVAAEPEGSTIDSFDWRVSIADVVRECSFSAFP' A
#
# COMPACT_ATOMS: atom_id res chain seq x y z
N MET A 1 -8.45 8.51 -18.42
CA MET A 1 -7.29 9.16 -17.78
C MET A 1 -7.76 9.71 -16.44
N SER A 2 -7.28 9.17 -15.32
CA SER A 2 -7.62 9.64 -13.97
C SER A 2 -6.35 10.16 -13.29
N ILE A 3 -6.49 11.23 -12.49
CA ILE A 3 -5.39 11.78 -11.69
C ILE A 3 -5.72 11.52 -10.22
N ILE A 4 -4.87 10.75 -9.56
CA ILE A 4 -4.98 10.45 -8.13
C ILE A 4 -4.05 11.40 -7.37
N ARG A 5 -4.59 12.17 -6.42
CA ARG A 5 -3.80 13.09 -5.60
C ARG A 5 -3.32 12.37 -4.35
N HIS A 6 -2.06 12.59 -4.00
CA HIS A 6 -1.46 12.02 -2.79
C HIS A 6 -2.24 12.37 -1.52
N SER A 7 -2.79 13.60 -1.44
CA SER A 7 -3.57 14.08 -0.30
C SER A 7 -4.82 13.27 -0.01
N ASP A 8 -5.35 12.57 -1.02
CA ASP A 8 -6.63 11.89 -0.94
C ASP A 8 -6.46 10.42 -0.55
N LEU A 9 -5.22 9.93 -0.45
CA LEU A 9 -4.90 8.55 -0.14
C LEU A 9 -4.92 8.30 1.37
N ALA A 10 -5.68 7.29 1.79
CA ALA A 10 -5.73 6.86 3.18
C ALA A 10 -4.38 6.28 3.64
N VAL A 11 -4.01 6.62 4.87
CA VAL A 11 -2.79 6.12 5.52
C VAL A 11 -3.12 4.83 6.26
N SER A 12 -2.43 3.75 5.94
CA SER A 12 -2.56 2.45 6.61
C SER A 12 -1.27 2.10 7.36
N PRO A 13 -1.25 2.17 8.70
CA PRO A 13 -0.08 1.77 9.49
C PRO A 13 0.25 0.28 9.30
N TRP A 14 1.55 -0.04 9.28
CA TRP A 14 1.99 -1.43 9.27
C TRP A 14 1.76 -2.09 10.63
N ALA A 15 1.43 -3.38 10.63
CA ALA A 15 1.22 -4.14 11.87
C ALA A 15 2.47 -4.16 12.77
N ASN A 16 3.67 -4.13 12.18
CA ASN A 16 4.94 -4.07 12.91
C ASN A 16 5.29 -2.65 13.42
N GLY A 17 4.48 -1.63 13.10
CA GLY A 17 4.68 -0.23 13.48
C GLY A 17 5.93 0.44 12.90
N ALA A 18 6.56 -0.16 11.88
CA ALA A 18 7.79 0.34 11.27
C ALA A 18 7.55 1.20 10.02
N GLY A 19 6.30 1.47 9.69
CA GLY A 19 5.95 2.26 8.52
C GLY A 19 4.46 2.44 8.30
N THR A 20 4.13 3.05 7.18
CA THR A 20 2.75 3.18 6.68
C THR A 20 2.69 2.92 5.17
N THR A 21 1.52 2.51 4.68
CA THR A 21 1.25 2.38 3.25
C THR A 21 0.10 3.30 2.86
N ARG A 22 0.19 3.91 1.68
CA ARG A 22 -0.93 4.54 0.96
C ARG A 22 -1.16 3.78 -0.34
N GLN A 23 -2.30 3.13 -0.50
CA GLN A 23 -2.64 2.47 -1.76
C GLN A 23 -3.03 3.52 -2.80
N VAL A 24 -2.42 3.46 -3.98
CA VAL A 24 -2.74 4.35 -5.10
C VAL A 24 -3.80 3.70 -5.98
N ALA A 25 -3.59 2.43 -6.37
CA ALA A 25 -4.52 1.67 -7.20
C ALA A 25 -4.22 0.17 -7.08
N ALA A 26 -5.22 -0.66 -7.38
CA ALA A 26 -5.09 -2.11 -7.52
C ALA A 26 -6.14 -2.63 -8.51
N GLU A 27 -5.87 -3.78 -9.11
CA GLU A 27 -6.87 -4.52 -9.91
C GLU A 27 -6.99 -5.96 -9.40
N PRO A 28 -8.22 -6.50 -9.32
CA PRO A 28 -9.49 -5.78 -9.48
C PRO A 28 -9.70 -4.68 -8.42
N GLU A 29 -10.56 -3.69 -8.70
CA GLU A 29 -10.92 -2.68 -7.70
C GLU A 29 -11.52 -3.35 -6.45
N GLY A 30 -11.03 -2.95 -5.27
CA GLY A 30 -11.43 -3.57 -3.99
C GLY A 30 -10.72 -4.88 -3.65
N SER A 31 -9.74 -5.31 -4.45
CA SER A 31 -8.86 -6.44 -4.11
C SER A 31 -8.16 -6.27 -2.75
N THR A 32 -7.96 -7.39 -2.07
CA THR A 32 -7.22 -7.44 -0.81
C THR A 32 -5.74 -7.68 -1.07
N ILE A 33 -4.94 -7.68 -0.02
CA ILE A 33 -3.49 -7.89 -0.07
C ILE A 33 -3.06 -9.24 -0.69
N ASP A 34 -3.98 -10.21 -0.75
CA ASP A 34 -3.74 -11.57 -1.22
C ASP A 34 -4.45 -11.87 -2.56
N SER A 35 -5.17 -10.90 -3.13
CA SER A 35 -6.10 -11.15 -4.25
C SER A 35 -5.96 -10.17 -5.41
N PHE A 36 -4.95 -9.30 -5.40
CA PHE A 36 -4.72 -8.37 -6.50
C PHE A 36 -3.90 -9.04 -7.60
N ASP A 37 -4.21 -8.73 -8.85
CA ASP A 37 -3.34 -9.03 -9.99
C ASP A 37 -2.14 -8.07 -10.00
N TRP A 38 -2.39 -6.80 -9.66
CA TRP A 38 -1.36 -5.81 -9.42
C TRP A 38 -1.82 -4.75 -8.40
N ARG A 39 -0.85 -4.15 -7.72
CA ARG A 39 -1.07 -3.03 -6.79
C ARG A 39 0.05 -2.01 -6.89
N VAL A 40 -0.32 -0.73 -6.92
CA VAL A 40 0.62 0.40 -6.79
C VAL A 40 0.36 1.09 -5.45
N SER A 41 1.41 1.30 -4.68
CA SER A 41 1.33 1.94 -3.36
C SER A 41 2.60 2.70 -3.00
N ILE A 42 2.47 3.64 -2.08
CA ILE A 42 3.58 4.40 -1.48
C ILE A 42 3.82 3.87 -0.07
N ALA A 43 5.07 3.60 0.27
CA ALA A 43 5.49 3.11 1.58
C ALA A 43 6.41 4.13 2.26
N ASP A 44 6.02 4.55 3.47
CA ASP A 44 6.88 5.30 4.38
C ASP A 44 7.54 4.31 5.35
N VAL A 45 8.87 4.23 5.34
CA VAL A 45 9.65 3.34 6.24
C VAL A 45 10.34 4.20 7.28
N VAL A 46 9.97 4.03 8.56
CA VAL A 46 10.46 4.90 9.65
C VAL A 46 11.58 4.28 10.48
N ARG A 47 11.81 2.98 10.34
CA ARG A 47 12.94 2.26 10.95
C ARG A 47 13.25 0.99 10.16
N GLU A 48 14.45 0.44 10.38
CA GLU A 48 14.83 -0.85 9.84
C GLU A 48 13.86 -1.95 10.31
N CYS A 49 13.37 -2.75 9.36
CA CYS A 49 12.53 -3.90 9.61
C CYS A 49 12.49 -4.82 8.39
N SER A 50 12.11 -6.08 8.60
CA SER A 50 11.76 -6.98 7.49
C SER A 50 10.44 -6.58 6.85
N PHE A 51 10.37 -6.71 5.53
CA PHE A 51 9.13 -6.60 4.77
C PHE A 51 8.35 -7.92 4.78
N SER A 52 7.03 -7.83 4.60
CA SER A 52 6.19 -8.99 4.30
C SER A 52 6.58 -9.59 2.95
N ALA A 53 6.57 -10.91 2.85
CA ALA A 53 6.68 -11.60 1.58
C ALA A 53 5.33 -11.59 0.84
N PHE A 54 5.37 -11.46 -0.48
CA PHE A 54 4.24 -11.57 -1.39
C PHE A 54 4.61 -12.62 -2.45
N PRO A 55 4.15 -13.88 -2.30
CA PRO A 55 4.46 -14.96 -3.22
C PRO A 55 3.69 -14.86 -4.55
#